data_AF-A0A2N1ID43-F1
#
_entry.id   AF-A0A2N1ID43-F1
#
_cell.length_a   1.000
_cell.length_b   1.000
_cell.length_c   1.000
_cell.angle_alpha   90.00
_cell.angle_beta   90.00
_cell.angle_gamma   90.00
#
_symmetry.space_group_name_H-M   'P 1'
#
loop_
_entity.id
_entity.type
_entity.pdbx_description
1 polymer ?
#
loop_
_entity_poly.entity_id
_entity_poly.type
_entity_poly.pdbx_seq_one_letter_code
_entity_poly.pdbx_strand_id
1 'polypeptide(L)'
;VFMKLVAIFYILIFLSIPNAFSIELYSKEEAKAKIEPILAKLKIGVDKKDVSIFEEIISFPLNISSSETYVSSDGYVKIKARTINNIKELQEQFDTIFVPSLVSLIKCITPDNMIYNSRKGFSAAYGSIWFFDIIEDETGIRRFALWSLSTNKDATNKWLGQECKNT
;
A
#
# COMPACT_ATOMS: atom_id res chain seq x y z
N VAL A 1 -16.62 -0.29 54.56
CA VAL A 1 -17.01 0.87 53.71
C VAL A 1 -15.92 1.26 52.70
N PHE A 2 -14.63 0.97 52.94
CA PHE A 2 -13.53 1.39 52.05
C PHE A 2 -13.34 0.59 50.72
N MET A 3 -13.75 -0.68 50.67
CA MET A 3 -13.53 -1.54 49.48
C MET A 3 -14.50 -1.32 48.31
N LYS A 4 -15.60 -0.57 48.48
CA LYS A 4 -16.59 -0.36 47.40
C LYS A 4 -16.27 0.84 46.49
N LEU A 5 -15.37 1.74 46.89
CA LEU A 5 -15.03 2.95 46.12
C LEU A 5 -13.92 2.70 45.07
N VAL A 6 -13.04 1.73 45.30
CA VAL A 6 -11.94 1.42 44.37
C VAL A 6 -12.48 0.79 43.08
N ALA A 7 -13.50 -0.06 43.16
CA ALA A 7 -14.10 -0.69 41.98
C ALA A 7 -14.80 0.30 41.03
N ILE A 8 -15.37 1.39 41.57
CA ILE A 8 -16.03 2.43 40.77
C ILE A 8 -14.99 3.28 40.01
N PHE A 9 -13.81 3.50 40.60
CA PHE A 9 -12.74 4.28 39.97
C PHE A 9 -12.10 3.54 38.78
N TYR A 10 -11.93 2.22 38.86
CA TYR A 10 -11.40 1.43 37.74
C TYR A 10 -12.38 1.34 36.55
N ILE A 11 -13.70 1.32 36.80
CA ILE A 11 -14.71 1.28 35.72
C ILE A 11 -14.78 2.63 34.98
N LEU A 12 -14.56 3.76 35.65
CA LEU A 12 -14.58 5.09 35.04
C LEU A 12 -13.30 5.40 34.23
N ILE A 13 -12.16 4.79 34.56
CA ILE A 13 -10.92 4.91 33.78
C ILE A 13 -11.02 4.18 32.43
N PHE A 14 -11.74 3.07 32.35
CA PHE A 14 -11.95 2.37 31.08
C PHE A 14 -12.92 3.07 30.12
N LEU A 15 -13.82 3.92 30.62
CA LEU A 15 -14.75 4.72 29.80
C LEU A 15 -14.14 6.04 29.30
N SER A 16 -12.95 6.42 29.79
CA SER A 16 -12.30 7.69 29.46
C SER A 16 -11.07 7.54 28.56
N ILE A 17 -10.76 6.32 28.09
CA ILE A 17 -9.83 6.15 26.98
C ILE A 17 -10.57 6.61 25.72
N PRO A 18 -10.15 7.70 25.06
CA PRO A 18 -10.70 8.06 23.78
C PRO A 18 -10.39 6.89 22.83
N ASN A 19 -11.42 6.30 22.23
CA ASN A 19 -11.27 5.50 21.02
C ASN A 19 -10.79 6.42 19.87
N ALA A 20 -9.57 6.96 19.97
CA ALA A 20 -9.00 7.91 19.02
C ALA A 20 -8.05 7.22 18.03
N PHE A 21 -8.33 5.96 17.71
CA PHE A 21 -8.01 5.40 16.41
C PHE A 21 -9.30 4.77 15.91
N SER A 22 -10.18 5.58 15.31
CA SER A 22 -11.26 5.06 14.49
C SER A 22 -10.64 4.41 13.27
N ILE A 23 -10.27 3.13 13.41
CA ILE A 23 -9.89 2.29 12.28
C ILE A 23 -11.17 2.08 11.48
N GLU A 24 -11.34 2.87 10.43
CA GLU A 24 -12.46 2.65 9.51
C GLU A 24 -12.22 1.33 8.79
N LEU A 25 -13.19 0.43 8.92
CA LEU A 25 -13.16 -0.85 8.24
C LEU A 25 -13.95 -0.69 6.95
N TYR A 26 -13.29 -0.88 5.82
CA TYR A 26 -14.00 -1.01 4.55
C TYR A 26 -14.55 -2.43 4.42
N SER A 27 -15.68 -2.59 3.74
CA SER A 27 -16.04 -3.86 3.12
C SER A 27 -15.10 -4.18 1.96
N LYS A 28 -15.07 -5.44 1.52
CA LYS A 28 -14.27 -5.83 0.35
C LYS A 28 -14.77 -5.08 -0.89
N GLU A 29 -16.08 -4.90 -1.01
CA GLU A 29 -16.78 -4.26 -2.12
C GLU A 29 -16.47 -2.76 -2.21
N GLU A 30 -16.54 -2.03 -1.09
CA GLU A 30 -16.18 -0.60 -1.03
C GLU A 30 -14.71 -0.38 -1.39
N ALA A 31 -13.83 -1.24 -0.87
CA ALA A 31 -12.43 -1.15 -1.22
C ALA A 31 -12.26 -1.39 -2.73
N LYS A 32 -12.91 -2.42 -3.31
CA LYS A 32 -12.83 -2.71 -4.76
C LYS A 32 -13.24 -1.50 -5.59
N ALA A 33 -14.35 -0.87 -5.24
CA ALA A 33 -14.84 0.32 -5.92
C ALA A 33 -13.85 1.50 -5.86
N LYS A 34 -13.08 1.63 -4.76
CA LYS A 34 -12.02 2.64 -4.63
C LYS A 34 -10.79 2.30 -5.48
N ILE A 35 -10.35 1.04 -5.50
CA ILE A 35 -9.11 0.67 -6.19
C ILE A 35 -9.25 0.56 -7.70
N GLU A 36 -10.41 0.15 -8.21
CA GLU A 36 -10.64 -0.08 -9.64
C GLU A 36 -10.24 1.12 -10.54
N PRO A 37 -10.71 2.36 -10.31
CA PRO A 37 -10.31 3.50 -11.12
C PRO A 37 -8.81 3.85 -11.01
N ILE A 38 -8.22 3.63 -9.84
CA ILE A 38 -6.80 3.90 -9.56
C ILE A 38 -5.94 2.88 -10.31
N LEU A 39 -6.33 1.61 -10.27
CA LEU A 39 -5.65 0.54 -10.97
C LEU A 39 -5.73 0.74 -12.48
N ALA A 40 -6.87 1.19 -13.01
CA ALA A 40 -7.00 1.56 -14.42
C ALA A 40 -6.00 2.66 -14.83
N LYS A 41 -5.89 3.72 -14.02
CA LYS A 41 -4.88 4.79 -14.23
C LYS A 41 -3.45 4.27 -14.15
N LEU A 42 -3.14 3.41 -13.19
CA LEU A 42 -1.82 2.78 -13.07
C LEU A 42 -1.47 2.00 -14.33
N LYS A 43 -2.40 1.18 -14.84
CA LYS A 43 -2.21 0.40 -16.07
C LYS A 43 -1.94 1.32 -17.27
N ILE A 44 -2.73 2.38 -17.43
CA ILE A 44 -2.57 3.33 -18.53
C ILE A 44 -1.24 4.08 -18.44
N GLY A 45 -0.88 4.61 -17.26
CA GLY A 45 0.36 5.34 -17.05
C GLY A 45 1.60 4.47 -17.29
N VAL A 46 1.56 3.20 -16.88
CA VAL A 46 2.63 2.25 -17.16
C VAL A 46 2.73 1.90 -18.64
N ASP A 47 1.61 1.64 -19.32
CA ASP A 47 1.60 1.23 -20.72
C ASP A 47 2.07 2.37 -21.65
N LYS A 48 1.66 3.61 -21.35
CA LYS A 48 2.05 4.81 -22.12
C LYS A 48 3.38 5.43 -21.67
N LYS A 49 3.95 4.95 -20.56
CA LYS A 49 5.06 5.60 -19.84
C LYS A 49 4.79 7.09 -19.52
N ASP A 50 3.53 7.40 -19.23
CA ASP A 50 3.08 8.74 -18.92
C ASP A 50 2.98 8.90 -17.40
N VAL A 51 4.00 9.54 -16.81
CA VAL A 51 4.05 9.72 -15.36
C VAL A 51 3.10 10.78 -14.85
N SER A 52 2.61 11.70 -15.71
CA SER A 52 1.69 12.76 -15.27
C SER A 52 0.40 12.17 -14.69
N ILE A 53 -0.05 11.05 -15.24
CA ILE A 53 -1.20 10.27 -14.76
C ILE A 53 -1.00 9.81 -13.30
N PHE A 54 0.24 9.63 -12.87
CA PHE A 54 0.55 9.13 -11.54
C PHE A 54 0.40 10.18 -10.43
N GLU A 55 0.41 11.47 -10.73
CA GLU A 55 0.22 12.52 -9.72
C GLU A 55 -1.12 12.38 -8.99
N GLU A 56 -2.13 11.84 -9.66
CA GLU A 56 -3.46 11.65 -9.11
C GLU A 56 -3.61 10.37 -8.26
N ILE A 57 -2.68 9.42 -8.39
CA ILE A 57 -2.84 8.07 -7.82
C ILE A 57 -1.68 7.61 -6.93
N ILE A 58 -0.52 8.24 -7.04
CA ILE A 58 0.65 7.93 -6.23
C ILE A 58 0.69 8.90 -5.06
N SER A 59 0.90 8.31 -3.89
CA SER A 59 1.27 9.08 -2.74
C SER A 59 2.77 9.18 -2.63
N PHE A 60 3.29 10.37 -2.90
CA PHE A 60 4.67 10.69 -2.59
C PHE A 60 4.82 11.03 -1.10
N PRO A 61 5.87 10.55 -0.41
CA PRO A 61 6.96 9.71 -0.91
C PRO A 61 6.55 8.25 -1.23
N LEU A 62 6.90 7.78 -2.44
CA LEU A 62 6.63 6.42 -2.90
C LEU A 62 7.80 5.49 -2.52
N ASN A 63 7.51 4.40 -1.84
CA ASN A 63 8.53 3.43 -1.44
C ASN A 63 8.73 2.35 -2.50
N ILE A 64 9.98 2.13 -2.92
CA ILE A 64 10.36 1.08 -3.88
C ILE A 64 11.27 0.10 -3.17
N SER A 65 10.76 -1.10 -2.90
CA SER A 65 11.51 -2.20 -2.27
C SER A 65 12.20 -3.05 -3.34
N SER A 66 13.43 -3.48 -3.08
CA SER A 66 14.17 -4.39 -3.96
C SER A 66 14.23 -5.81 -3.40
N SER A 67 14.87 -6.74 -4.10
CA SER A 67 15.19 -8.07 -3.57
C SER A 67 16.46 -8.08 -2.70
N GLU A 68 17.28 -7.03 -2.74
CA GLU A 68 18.49 -6.93 -1.93
C GLU A 68 18.13 -6.78 -0.46
N THR A 69 18.78 -7.57 0.39
CA THR A 69 18.67 -7.44 1.85
C THR A 69 19.99 -6.95 2.44
N TYR A 70 19.90 -6.32 3.61
CA TYR A 70 21.06 -5.86 4.36
C TYR A 70 20.82 -6.08 5.85
N VAL A 71 21.90 -6.20 6.63
CA VAL A 71 21.81 -6.23 8.10
C VAL A 71 21.86 -4.78 8.58
N SER A 72 20.80 -4.31 9.22
CA SER A 72 20.79 -2.96 9.80
C SER A 72 21.57 -2.91 11.11
N SER A 73 21.85 -1.70 11.58
CA SER A 73 22.60 -1.43 12.82
C SER A 73 21.97 -2.03 14.08
N ASP A 74 20.67 -2.36 14.04
CA ASP A 74 19.93 -3.06 15.09
C ASP A 74 20.04 -4.60 14.98
N GLY A 75 20.84 -5.12 14.05
CA GLY A 75 21.10 -6.55 13.85
C GLY A 75 20.06 -7.29 13.01
N TYR A 76 19.02 -6.61 12.53
CA TYR A 76 17.94 -7.24 11.76
C TYR A 76 18.23 -7.23 10.25
N VAL A 77 17.83 -8.30 9.56
CA VAL A 77 17.83 -8.34 8.09
C VAL A 77 16.66 -7.51 7.58
N LYS A 78 16.96 -6.42 6.87
CA LYS A 78 15.98 -5.53 6.24
C LYS A 78 16.07 -5.63 4.73
N ILE A 79 14.93 -5.38 4.08
CA ILE A 79 14.87 -5.24 2.62
C ILE A 79 15.37 -3.84 2.27
N LYS A 80 16.27 -3.75 1.30
CA LYS A 80 16.75 -2.48 0.77
C LYS A 80 15.60 -1.82 0.01
N ALA A 81 15.20 -0.65 0.51
CA ALA A 81 14.20 0.20 -0.10
C ALA A 81 14.84 1.53 -0.52
N ARG A 82 14.32 2.11 -1.60
CA ARG A 82 14.55 3.50 -1.99
C ARG A 82 13.22 4.25 -1.95
N THR A 83 13.30 5.56 -1.77
CA THR A 83 12.12 6.41 -1.75
C THR A 83 12.18 7.35 -2.95
N ILE A 84 11.07 7.42 -3.69
CA ILE A 84 10.85 8.40 -4.76
C ILE A 84 10.03 9.52 -4.18
N ASN A 85 10.54 10.75 -4.22
CA ASN A 85 9.96 11.86 -3.45
C ASN A 85 8.94 12.66 -4.24
N ASN A 86 8.96 12.57 -5.57
CA ASN A 86 8.08 13.35 -6.44
C ASN A 86 8.01 12.75 -7.85
N ILE A 87 7.14 13.34 -8.68
CA ILE A 87 6.90 12.90 -10.05
C ILE A 87 8.14 13.02 -10.96
N LYS A 88 8.98 14.03 -10.72
CA LYS A 88 10.18 14.25 -11.54
C LYS A 88 11.18 13.12 -11.33
N GLU A 89 11.42 12.74 -10.07
CA GLU A 89 12.27 11.60 -9.75
C GLU A 89 11.69 10.29 -10.30
N LEU A 90 10.36 10.13 -10.28
CA LEU A 90 9.68 8.98 -10.89
C LEU A 90 9.90 8.93 -12.41
N GLN A 91 9.83 10.07 -13.10
CA GLN A 91 10.08 10.17 -14.54
C GLN A 91 11.51 9.75 -14.90
N GLU A 92 12.49 10.24 -14.15
CA GLU A 92 13.91 9.93 -14.35
C GLU A 92 14.21 8.45 -14.11
N GLN A 93 13.51 7.82 -13.16
CA GLN A 93 13.75 6.43 -12.76
C GLN A 93 12.72 5.42 -13.31
N PHE A 94 11.83 5.85 -14.22
CA PHE A 94 10.66 5.08 -14.65
C PHE A 94 11.02 3.63 -15.05
N ASP A 95 11.97 3.46 -15.98
CA ASP A 95 12.35 2.15 -16.50
C ASP A 95 13.10 1.28 -15.46
N THR A 96 13.67 1.91 -14.43
CA THR A 96 14.33 1.20 -13.32
C THR A 96 13.33 0.75 -12.26
N ILE A 97 12.16 1.38 -12.18
CA ILE A 97 11.08 1.02 -11.26
C ILE A 97 10.15 0.02 -11.92
N PHE A 98 9.61 0.35 -13.08
CA PHE A 98 8.69 -0.47 -13.85
C PHE A 98 9.44 -1.48 -14.72
N VAL A 99 10.20 -2.35 -14.05
CA VAL A 99 10.90 -3.47 -14.68
C VAL A 99 9.90 -4.45 -15.32
N PRO A 100 10.32 -5.26 -16.33
CA PRO A 100 9.39 -6.09 -17.11
C PRO A 100 8.47 -7.01 -16.29
N SER A 101 8.95 -7.57 -15.17
CA SER A 101 8.13 -8.39 -14.28
C SER A 101 7.03 -7.59 -13.58
N LEU A 102 7.35 -6.38 -13.12
CA LEU A 102 6.38 -5.47 -12.48
C LEU A 102 5.36 -4.96 -13.51
N VAL A 103 5.80 -4.62 -14.73
CA VAL A 103 4.88 -4.26 -15.82
C VAL A 103 3.92 -5.40 -16.13
N SER A 104 4.43 -6.64 -16.22
CA SER A 104 3.59 -7.83 -16.46
C SER A 104 2.57 -8.04 -15.35
N LEU A 105 2.99 -7.85 -14.09
CA LEU A 105 2.09 -7.88 -12.92
C LEU A 105 0.99 -6.85 -13.07
N ILE A 106 1.34 -5.58 -13.30
CA ILE A 106 0.38 -4.47 -13.42
C ILE A 106 -0.63 -4.73 -14.53
N LYS A 107 -0.22 -5.27 -15.68
CA LYS A 107 -1.13 -5.60 -16.77
C LYS A 107 -2.17 -6.64 -16.36
N CYS A 108 -1.75 -7.68 -15.63
CA CYS A 108 -2.60 -8.78 -15.22
C CYS A 108 -3.52 -8.47 -14.03
N ILE A 109 -3.06 -7.75 -13.00
CA ILE A 109 -3.80 -7.65 -11.73
C ILE A 109 -5.22 -7.09 -11.89
N THR A 110 -6.13 -7.57 -11.06
CA THR A 110 -7.53 -7.11 -10.97
C THR A 110 -7.85 -6.82 -9.50
N PRO A 111 -8.85 -5.98 -9.18
CA PRO A 111 -9.27 -5.78 -7.80
C PRO A 111 -9.63 -7.10 -7.07
N ASP A 112 -10.08 -8.11 -7.81
CA ASP A 112 -10.51 -9.42 -7.27
C ASP A 112 -9.35 -10.31 -6.84
N ASN A 113 -8.25 -10.31 -7.59
CA ASN A 113 -7.07 -11.13 -7.28
C ASN A 113 -6.09 -10.43 -6.32
N MET A 114 -6.32 -9.16 -6.01
CA MET A 114 -5.57 -8.46 -4.98
C MET A 114 -6.02 -8.89 -3.57
N ILE A 115 -5.05 -9.07 -2.66
CA ILE A 115 -5.28 -9.44 -1.27
C ILE A 115 -5.81 -8.21 -0.52
N TYR A 116 -6.97 -8.35 0.10
CA TYR A 116 -7.62 -7.27 0.83
C TYR A 116 -7.23 -7.23 2.33
N ASN A 117 -6.89 -6.05 2.82
CA ASN A 117 -6.70 -5.72 4.23
C ASN A 117 -7.71 -4.67 4.66
N SER A 118 -8.60 -5.03 5.60
CA SER A 118 -9.69 -4.17 6.04
C SER A 118 -9.29 -2.85 6.68
N ARG A 119 -8.02 -2.71 7.09
CA ARG A 119 -7.48 -1.51 7.73
C ARG A 119 -6.59 -0.68 6.82
N LYS A 120 -6.16 -1.25 5.68
CA LYS A 120 -5.04 -0.73 4.90
C LYS A 120 -5.23 -0.81 3.39
N GLY A 121 -6.35 -1.36 2.88
CA GLY A 121 -6.61 -1.43 1.44
C GLY A 121 -6.19 -2.74 0.78
N PHE A 122 -5.68 -2.69 -0.46
CA PHE A 122 -5.31 -3.89 -1.23
C PHE A 122 -3.80 -4.02 -1.41
N SER A 123 -3.33 -5.26 -1.46
CA SER A 123 -1.96 -5.65 -1.73
C SER A 123 -1.91 -6.70 -2.83
N ALA A 124 -1.08 -6.53 -3.84
CA ALA A 124 -0.77 -7.56 -4.82
C ALA A 124 0.55 -8.27 -4.46
N ALA A 125 0.64 -9.57 -4.75
CA ALA A 125 1.88 -10.35 -4.85
C ALA A 125 2.93 -10.11 -3.77
N TYR A 126 2.77 -10.70 -2.58
CA TYR A 126 3.79 -10.64 -1.50
C TYR A 126 4.33 -9.22 -1.25
N GLY A 127 3.49 -8.21 -1.49
CA GLY A 127 3.86 -6.82 -1.36
C GLY A 127 4.57 -6.18 -2.55
N SER A 128 4.27 -6.60 -3.77
CA SER A 128 4.80 -5.97 -4.98
C SER A 128 4.09 -4.69 -5.37
N ILE A 129 2.81 -4.55 -5.03
CA ILE A 129 2.06 -3.30 -5.22
C ILE A 129 1.14 -3.15 -4.02
N TRP A 130 1.19 -2.00 -3.37
CA TRP A 130 0.32 -1.69 -2.25
C TRP A 130 -0.42 -0.39 -2.45
N PHE A 131 -1.73 -0.49 -2.38
CA PHE A 131 -2.60 0.67 -2.26
C PHE A 131 -3.02 0.82 -0.81
N PHE A 132 -2.74 1.98 -0.25
CA PHE A 132 -3.13 2.31 1.11
C PHE A 132 -4.19 3.40 1.12
N ASP A 133 -5.06 3.27 2.09
CA ASP A 133 -5.87 4.37 2.55
C ASP A 133 -5.03 5.27 3.45
N ILE A 134 -4.86 6.51 3.03
CA ILE A 134 -3.99 7.48 3.69
C ILE A 134 -4.76 8.74 4.01
N ILE A 135 -4.45 9.29 5.19
CA ILE A 135 -4.95 10.56 5.67
C ILE A 135 -3.80 11.55 5.49
N GLU A 136 -4.02 12.58 4.69
CA GLU A 136 -3.07 13.67 4.55
C GLU A 136 -3.28 14.63 5.73
N ASP A 137 -2.43 14.52 6.75
CA ASP A 137 -2.60 15.18 8.05
C ASP A 137 -2.79 16.71 7.97
N GLU A 138 -2.21 17.37 6.97
CA GLU A 138 -2.29 18.83 6.80
C GLU A 138 -3.58 19.29 6.14
N THR A 139 -4.20 18.47 5.30
CA THR A 139 -5.40 18.81 4.53
C THR A 139 -6.65 18.13 5.07
N GLY A 140 -6.49 17.09 5.89
CA GLY A 140 -7.56 16.17 6.29
C GLY A 140 -8.10 15.36 5.11
N ILE A 141 -7.48 15.45 3.93
CA ILE A 141 -7.91 14.73 2.74
C ILE A 141 -7.54 13.27 2.91
N ARG A 142 -8.54 12.41 2.72
CA ARG A 142 -8.34 10.98 2.71
C ARG A 142 -8.32 10.48 1.28
N ARG A 143 -7.27 9.76 0.90
CA ARG A 143 -7.14 9.16 -0.43
C ARG A 143 -6.76 7.69 -0.33
N PHE A 144 -7.28 6.91 -1.28
CA PHE A 144 -6.76 5.58 -1.54
C PHE A 144 -5.70 5.73 -2.63
N ALA A 145 -4.45 5.35 -2.37
CA ALA A 145 -3.34 5.67 -3.28
C ALA A 145 -2.26 4.59 -3.27
N LEU A 146 -1.51 4.50 -4.37
CA LEU A 146 -0.31 3.68 -4.48
C LEU A 146 0.79 4.27 -3.60
N TRP A 147 1.24 3.52 -2.61
CA TRP A 147 2.26 3.95 -1.64
C TRP A 147 3.56 3.15 -1.73
N SER A 148 3.49 1.91 -2.23
CA SER A 148 4.66 1.03 -2.27
C SER A 148 4.64 0.09 -3.46
N LEU A 149 5.82 -0.11 -4.04
CA LEU A 149 6.10 -1.06 -5.11
C LEU A 149 7.29 -1.96 -4.71
N SER A 150 7.31 -3.21 -5.18
CA SER A 150 8.50 -4.07 -5.13
C SER A 150 8.99 -4.36 -6.53
N THR A 151 10.30 -4.25 -6.74
CA THR A 151 10.98 -4.67 -7.97
C THR A 151 11.53 -6.11 -7.87
N ASN A 152 11.16 -6.86 -6.81
CA ASN A 152 11.59 -8.23 -6.61
C ASN A 152 10.99 -9.18 -7.66
N LYS A 153 11.82 -9.53 -8.66
CA LYS A 153 11.45 -10.40 -9.78
C LYS A 153 10.91 -11.76 -9.33
N ASP A 154 11.50 -12.40 -8.33
CA ASP A 154 11.12 -13.76 -7.92
C ASP A 154 9.76 -13.77 -7.23
N ALA A 155 9.53 -12.82 -6.32
CA ALA A 155 8.24 -12.66 -5.65
C ALA A 155 7.12 -12.32 -6.65
N THR A 156 7.40 -11.40 -7.59
CA THR A 156 6.46 -11.03 -8.64
C THR A 156 6.16 -12.22 -9.56
N ASN A 157 7.17 -12.95 -10.02
CA ASN A 157 6.99 -14.10 -10.93
C ASN A 157 6.24 -15.25 -10.27
N LYS A 158 6.50 -15.52 -8.98
CA LYS A 158 5.77 -16.54 -8.23
C LYS A 158 4.27 -16.24 -8.23
N TRP A 159 3.89 -15.00 -7.94
CA TRP A 159 2.49 -14.61 -7.92
C TRP A 159 1.88 -14.59 -9.34
N LEU A 160 2.60 -14.08 -10.34
CA LEU A 160 2.17 -14.15 -11.75
C LEU A 160 1.82 -15.59 -12.15
N GLY A 161 2.63 -16.56 -11.76
CA GLY A 161 2.39 -17.98 -12.05
C GLY A 161 1.15 -18.57 -11.37
N GLN A 162 0.69 -17.99 -10.26
CA GLN A 162 -0.45 -18.47 -9.48
C GLN A 162 -1.77 -17.77 -9.88
N GLU A 163 -1.74 -16.44 -9.99
CA GLU A 163 -2.96 -15.64 -10.11
C GLU A 163 -3.22 -15.15 -11.55
N CYS A 164 -2.18 -14.98 -12.37
CA CYS A 164 -2.33 -14.47 -13.75
C CYS A 164 -2.55 -15.56 -14.80
N LYS A 165 -2.41 -16.82 -14.43
CA LYS A 165 -2.71 -17.97 -15.31
C LYS A 165 -4.16 -18.45 -15.15
N ASN A 166 -4.88 -17.97 -14.14
CA ASN A 166 -6.24 -18.39 -13.79
C ASN A 166 -7.33 -17.37 -14.21
N THR A 167 -7.02 -16.48 -15.15
CA THR A 167 -7.90 -15.49 -15.78
C THR A 167 -7.93 -15.71 -17.27
#